data_AF-A0A7X6V3Q6-F1
#
_entry.id   AF-A0A7X6V3Q6-F1
#
_cell.length_a   1.000
_cell.length_b   1.000
_cell.length_c   1.000
_cell.angle_alpha   90.00
_cell.angle_beta   90.00
_cell.angle_gamma   90.00
#
_symmetry.space_group_name_H-M   'P 1'
#
loop_
_entity.id
_entity.type
_entity.pdbx_description
1 polymer ?
#
loop_
_entity_poly.entity_id
_entity_poly.type
_entity_poly.pdbx_seq_one_letter_code
_entity_poly.pdbx_strand_id
1 'polypeptide(L)'
;QKFVANSGLIVAHKFRQTGLARRIKQKIFDLSRTLYPEAKIFSITTGLAVMKINYDLGFHPVTFSELTDDEEFWKGCSGCRNFDILQRNDYKMCLCTGLLYDPAQHPGDHKKQLTENT
;
A
#
# COMPACT_ATOMS: atom_id res chain seq x y z
N GLN A 1 10.55 -2.78 -12.07
CA GLN A 1 10.91 -3.06 -10.66
C GLN A 1 9.90 -4.04 -10.08
N LYS A 2 10.26 -4.86 -9.09
CA LYS A 2 9.28 -5.74 -8.42
C LYS A 2 8.62 -4.98 -7.27
N PHE A 3 7.30 -4.82 -7.33
CA PHE A 3 6.50 -4.22 -6.28
C PHE A 3 5.32 -5.11 -5.94
N VAL A 4 4.76 -4.91 -4.74
CA VAL A 4 3.50 -5.53 -4.30
C VAL A 4 2.48 -4.42 -4.08
N ALA A 5 1.28 -4.62 -4.62
CA ALA A 5 0.14 -3.75 -4.38
C ALA A 5 -1.09 -4.60 -4.10
N ASN A 6 -1.98 -4.08 -3.25
CA ASN A 6 -3.23 -4.74 -2.88
C ASN A 6 -4.39 -3.82 -3.25
N SER A 7 -5.28 -4.26 -4.15
CA SER A 7 -6.25 -3.38 -4.84
C SER A 7 -7.32 -2.76 -3.93
N GLY A 8 -7.61 -3.32 -2.76
CA GLY A 8 -8.58 -2.74 -1.85
C GLY A 8 -8.61 -3.37 -0.45
N LEU A 9 -8.99 -2.55 0.55
CA LEU A 9 -9.25 -2.99 1.91
C LEU A 9 -10.67 -2.56 2.30
N ILE A 10 -11.59 -3.54 2.37
CA ILE A 10 -13.00 -3.30 2.62
C ILE A 10 -13.39 -3.96 3.94
N VAL A 11 -13.95 -3.16 4.86
CA VAL A 11 -14.50 -3.66 6.13
C VAL A 11 -15.98 -3.26 6.20
N ALA A 12 -16.83 -4.27 6.41
CA ALA A 12 -18.27 -4.08 6.57
C ALA A 12 -18.57 -3.09 7.70
N HIS A 13 -19.61 -2.27 7.53
CA HIS A 13 -19.94 -1.16 8.45
C HIS A 13 -19.98 -1.58 9.92
N LYS A 14 -20.60 -2.72 10.23
CA LYS A 14 -20.73 -3.26 11.61
C LYS A 14 -19.39 -3.58 12.30
N PHE A 15 -18.30 -3.70 11.54
CA PHE A 15 -16.97 -4.02 12.08
C PHE A 15 -15.98 -2.85 11.98
N ARG A 16 -16.42 -1.66 11.55
CA ARG A 16 -15.56 -0.48 11.54
C ARG A 16 -15.28 -0.03 12.97
N GLN A 17 -14.14 0.64 13.18
CA GLN A 17 -13.67 1.11 14.49
C GLN A 17 -13.36 0.01 15.52
N THR A 18 -13.43 -1.27 15.15
CA THR A 18 -13.04 -2.41 16.00
C THR A 18 -11.54 -2.74 15.95
N GLY A 19 -10.76 -2.02 15.13
CA GLY A 19 -9.37 -2.35 14.81
C GLY A 19 -9.21 -3.46 13.76
N LEU A 20 -10.30 -4.04 13.23
CA LEU A 20 -10.24 -5.12 12.24
C LEU A 20 -9.46 -4.73 10.96
N ALA A 21 -9.65 -3.51 10.46
CA ALA A 21 -8.91 -3.00 9.30
C ALA A 21 -7.38 -3.05 9.50
N ARG A 22 -6.92 -2.67 10.70
CA ARG A 22 -5.50 -2.69 11.07
C ARG A 22 -4.96 -4.11 11.08
N ARG A 23 -5.71 -5.06 11.68
CA ARG A 23 -5.34 -6.48 11.74
C ARG A 23 -5.24 -7.11 10.35
N ILE A 24 -6.21 -6.81 9.47
CA ILE A 24 -6.19 -7.28 8.07
C ILE A 24 -4.96 -6.72 7.36
N LYS A 25 -4.73 -5.40 7.45
CA LYS A 25 -3.60 -4.75 6.78
C LYS A 25 -2.26 -5.28 7.30
N GLN A 26 -2.12 -5.50 8.61
CA GLN A 26 -0.93 -6.11 9.20
C GLN A 26 -0.67 -7.49 8.60
N LYS A 27 -1.68 -8.37 8.57
CA LYS A 27 -1.51 -9.72 8.01
C LYS A 27 -1.13 -9.72 6.53
N ILE A 28 -1.72 -8.83 5.74
CA ILE A 28 -1.37 -8.66 4.33
C ILE A 28 0.06 -8.13 4.19
N PHE A 29 0.45 -7.17 5.03
CA PHE A 29 1.80 -6.62 5.03
C PHE A 29 2.83 -7.70 5.38
N ASP A 30 2.63 -8.44 6.47
CA ASP A 30 3.52 -9.53 6.90
C ASP A 30 3.67 -10.57 5.78
N LEU A 31 2.54 -11.00 5.18
CA LEU A 31 2.54 -11.96 4.07
C LEU A 31 3.28 -11.41 2.83
N SER A 32 3.10 -10.13 2.51
CA SER A 32 3.79 -9.49 1.39
C SER A 32 5.30 -9.49 1.61
N ARG A 33 5.75 -9.22 2.84
CA ARG A 33 7.17 -9.26 3.20
C ARG A 33 7.74 -10.68 3.16
N THR A 34 6.97 -11.68 3.59
CA THR A 34 7.40 -13.09 3.52
C THR A 34 7.54 -13.59 2.08
N LEU A 35 6.54 -13.33 1.23
CA LEU A 35 6.56 -13.81 -0.16
C LEU A 35 7.51 -13.02 -1.06
N TYR A 36 7.65 -11.72 -0.80
CA TYR A 36 8.41 -10.79 -1.62
C TYR A 36 9.31 -9.89 -0.75
N PRO A 37 10.36 -10.45 -0.12
CA PRO A 37 11.17 -9.76 0.88
C PRO A 37 11.95 -8.57 0.33
N GLU A 38 12.21 -8.48 -0.96
CA GLU A 38 12.92 -7.35 -1.58
C GLU A 38 11.97 -6.38 -2.31
N ALA A 39 10.67 -6.69 -2.37
CA ALA A 39 9.73 -5.88 -3.12
C ALA A 39 9.27 -4.67 -2.32
N LYS A 40 9.23 -3.52 -2.99
CA LYS A 40 8.55 -2.32 -2.49
C LYS A 40 7.04 -2.58 -2.36
N ILE A 41 6.40 -2.01 -1.37
CA ILE A 41 4.94 -2.14 -1.18
C ILE A 41 4.29 -0.79 -1.40
N PHE A 42 3.34 -0.74 -2.32
CA PHE A 42 2.62 0.47 -2.66
C PHE A 42 1.24 0.50 -2.00
N SER A 43 0.79 1.71 -1.66
CA SER A 43 -0.57 1.97 -1.26
C SER A 43 -1.01 3.33 -1.77
N ILE A 44 -2.26 3.44 -2.21
CA ILE A 44 -2.90 4.72 -2.52
C ILE A 44 -4.18 4.85 -1.71
N THR A 45 -4.50 6.04 -1.21
CA THR A 45 -5.75 6.24 -0.46
C THR A 45 -6.18 7.70 -0.39
N THR A 46 -7.48 7.94 -0.24
CA THR A 46 -8.03 9.24 0.17
C THR A 46 -8.39 9.27 1.67
N GLY A 47 -8.33 8.14 2.37
CA GLY A 47 -8.87 7.99 3.71
C GLY A 47 -7.81 8.11 4.81
N LEU A 48 -8.03 9.03 5.76
CA LEU A 48 -7.14 9.24 6.92
C LEU A 48 -6.90 7.96 7.74
N ALA A 49 -7.92 7.12 7.91
CA ALA A 49 -7.79 5.87 8.66
C ALA A 49 -6.77 4.91 8.01
N VAL A 50 -6.78 4.80 6.67
CA VAL A 50 -5.84 3.95 5.92
C VAL A 50 -4.45 4.58 5.93
N MET A 51 -4.35 5.92 5.81
CA MET A 51 -3.07 6.63 5.94
C MET A 51 -2.42 6.33 7.30
N LYS A 52 -3.15 6.47 8.41
CA LYS A 52 -2.62 6.17 9.76
C LYS A 52 -2.12 4.73 9.90
N ILE A 53 -2.89 3.75 9.40
CA ILE A 53 -2.48 2.36 9.44
C ILE A 53 -1.19 2.13 8.63
N ASN A 54 -1.07 2.75 7.45
CA ASN A 54 0.15 2.65 6.64
C ASN A 54 1.34 3.34 7.33
N TYR A 55 1.15 4.51 7.95
CA TYR A 55 2.22 5.18 8.72
C TYR A 55 2.73 4.31 9.88
N ASP A 56 1.82 3.68 10.64
CA ASP A 56 2.19 2.75 11.72
C ASP A 56 3.04 1.56 11.21
N LEU A 57 2.91 1.20 9.93
CA LEU A 57 3.64 0.11 9.27
C LEU A 57 4.95 0.59 8.60
N GLY A 58 5.32 1.86 8.73
CA GLY A 58 6.56 2.41 8.14
C GLY A 58 6.43 2.90 6.69
N PHE A 59 5.20 3.05 6.18
CA PHE A 59 5.00 3.71 4.89
C PHE A 59 5.22 5.22 5.04
N HIS A 60 5.77 5.85 4.00
CA HIS A 60 5.89 7.30 3.90
C HIS A 60 5.20 7.83 2.64
N PRO A 61 4.73 9.09 2.64
CA PRO A 61 4.07 9.69 1.49
C PRO A 61 5.07 9.95 0.37
N VAL A 62 4.66 9.68 -0.86
CA VAL A 62 5.47 9.89 -2.06
C VAL A 62 4.61 10.41 -3.22
N THR A 63 5.25 10.97 -4.24
CA THR A 63 4.58 11.28 -5.51
C THR A 63 4.29 10.00 -6.30
N PHE A 64 3.35 10.03 -7.25
CA PHE A 64 3.04 8.82 -8.04
C PHE A 64 4.19 8.40 -8.94
N SER A 65 5.01 9.35 -9.38
CA SER A 65 6.23 9.09 -10.14
C SER A 65 7.26 8.26 -9.36
N GLU A 66 7.21 8.27 -8.02
CA GLU A 66 8.05 7.43 -7.17
C GLU A 66 7.45 6.04 -6.90
N LEU A 67 6.16 5.84 -7.17
CA LEU A 67 5.52 4.54 -7.11
C LEU A 67 5.89 3.73 -8.35
N THR A 68 5.33 4.09 -9.50
CA THR A 68 5.51 3.34 -10.74
C THR A 68 4.98 4.12 -11.95
N ASP A 69 5.56 3.85 -13.12
CA ASP A 69 5.06 4.24 -14.44
C ASP A 69 4.27 3.10 -15.12
N ASP A 70 4.09 1.97 -14.45
CA ASP A 70 3.37 0.80 -14.96
C ASP A 70 1.86 1.06 -15.11
N GLU A 71 1.38 1.06 -16.36
CA GLU A 71 -0.05 1.24 -16.68
C GLU A 71 -0.94 0.14 -16.09
N GLU A 72 -0.46 -1.10 -15.93
CA GLU A 72 -1.26 -2.19 -15.36
C GLU A 72 -1.60 -1.92 -13.88
N PHE A 73 -0.67 -1.30 -13.14
CA PHE A 73 -0.97 -0.84 -11.78
C PHE A 73 -2.10 0.19 -11.78
N TRP A 74 -2.04 1.17 -12.69
CA TRP A 74 -3.02 2.24 -12.78
C TRP A 74 -4.39 1.77 -13.29
N LYS A 75 -4.46 0.69 -14.09
CA LYS A 75 -5.73 0.03 -14.46
C LYS A 75 -6.54 -0.44 -13.25
N GLY A 76 -5.88 -0.73 -12.12
CA GLY A 76 -6.55 -1.01 -10.85
C GLY A 76 -7.44 0.13 -10.34
N CYS A 77 -7.22 1.37 -10.80
CA CYS A 77 -8.04 2.52 -10.46
C CYS A 77 -9.27 2.70 -11.36
N SER A 78 -9.45 1.88 -12.41
CA SER A 78 -10.52 2.06 -13.42
C SER A 78 -11.95 2.05 -12.83
N GLY A 79 -12.16 1.32 -11.73
CA GLY A 79 -13.44 1.32 -10.99
C GLY A 79 -13.63 2.50 -10.03
N CYS A 80 -12.64 3.37 -9.87
CA CYS A 80 -12.72 4.54 -8.99
C CYS A 80 -13.48 5.68 -9.69
N ARG A 81 -14.40 6.32 -8.98
CA ARG A 81 -15.14 7.49 -9.49
C ARG A 81 -14.27 8.68 -9.94
N ASN A 82 -13.01 8.71 -9.50
CA ASN A 82 -12.05 9.77 -9.80
C ASN A 82 -11.00 9.33 -10.85
N PHE A 83 -11.23 8.22 -11.56
CA PHE A 83 -10.27 7.69 -12.53
C PHE A 83 -10.00 8.68 -13.67
N ASP A 84 -11.00 9.48 -14.05
CA ASP A 84 -10.85 10.54 -15.05
C ASP A 84 -9.79 11.58 -14.66
N ILE A 85 -9.69 11.93 -13.37
CA ILE A 85 -8.66 12.85 -12.85
C ILE A 85 -7.28 12.24 -13.05
N LEU A 86 -7.11 10.95 -12.73
CA LEU A 86 -5.85 10.24 -12.92
C LEU A 86 -5.42 10.25 -14.39
N GLN A 87 -6.36 9.95 -15.30
CA GLN A 87 -6.10 9.93 -16.74
C GLN A 87 -5.73 11.31 -17.30
N ARG A 88 -6.44 12.37 -16.90
CA ARG A 88 -6.15 13.74 -17.36
C ARG A 88 -4.80 14.28 -16.87
N ASN A 89 -4.22 13.66 -15.85
CA ASN A 89 -2.91 14.02 -15.30
C ASN A 89 -1.82 13.00 -15.68
N ASP A 90 -2.00 12.26 -16.77
CA ASP A 90 -1.04 11.28 -17.28
C ASP A 90 -0.55 10.27 -16.22
N TYR A 91 -1.45 9.86 -15.32
CA TYR A 91 -1.15 8.94 -14.21
C TYR A 91 -0.10 9.45 -13.20
N LYS A 92 0.25 10.74 -13.23
CA LYS A 92 1.25 11.36 -12.35
C LYS A 92 0.65 11.92 -11.05
N MET A 93 -0.66 12.08 -10.97
CA MET A 93 -1.36 12.50 -9.75
C MET A 93 -2.85 12.18 -9.78
N CYS A 94 -3.45 12.06 -8.60
CA CYS A 94 -4.90 11.96 -8.37
C CYS A 94 -5.22 12.54 -6.98
N LEU A 95 -6.48 12.47 -6.56
CA LEU A 95 -6.91 12.85 -5.20
C LEU A 95 -6.37 11.90 -4.12
N CYS A 96 -5.86 10.73 -4.50
CA CYS A 96 -5.26 9.79 -3.57
C CYS A 96 -3.83 10.22 -3.20
N THR A 97 -3.46 10.03 -1.94
CA THR A 97 -2.07 10.11 -1.49
C THR A 97 -1.34 8.80 -1.83
N GLY A 98 -0.19 8.90 -2.48
CA GLY A 98 0.73 7.79 -2.69
C GLY A 98 1.54 7.50 -1.44
N LEU A 99 1.67 6.22 -1.07
CA LEU A 99 2.38 5.76 0.11
C LEU A 99 3.29 4.58 -0.28
N LEU A 100 4.56 4.68 0.12
CA LEU A 100 5.59 3.70 -0.20
C LEU A 100 6.17 3.10 1.08
N TYR A 101 6.28 1.78 1.12
CA TYR A 101 7.19 1.08 2.02
C TYR A 101 8.34 0.51 1.19
N ASP A 102 9.57 0.91 1.54
CA ASP A 102 10.79 0.38 0.96
C ASP A 102 11.51 -0.52 1.98
N PRO A 103 11.62 -1.83 1.73
CA PRO A 103 12.35 -2.77 2.59
C PRO A 103 13.80 -2.35 2.85
N ALA A 104 14.47 -1.74 1.87
CA ALA A 104 15.87 -1.32 1.99
C ALA A 104 16.06 -0.21 3.03
N GLN A 105 15.00 0.56 3.32
CA GLN A 105 15.00 1.58 4.36
C GLN A 105 14.70 1.01 5.76
N HIS A 106 14.37 -0.28 5.85
CA HIS A 106 13.97 -0.98 7.08
C HIS A 106 14.79 -2.26 7.32
N PRO A 107 16.13 -2.17 7.44
CA PRO A 107 17.01 -3.34 7.54
C PRO A 107 16.76 -4.21 8.80
N GLY A 108 16.13 -3.65 9.84
CA GLY A 108 15.75 -4.38 11.06
C GLY A 108 14.59 -5.36 10.87
N ASP A 109 13.73 -5.14 9.87
CA ASP A 109 12.52 -5.95 9.66
C ASP A 109 12.85 -7.31 9.02
N HIS A 110 13.93 -7.39 8.24
CA HIS A 110 14.42 -8.66 7.68
C HIS A 110 14.88 -9.66 8.75
N LYS A 111 15.50 -9.17 9.84
CA LYS A 111 15.99 -10.04 10.93
C LYS A 111 14.86 -10.70 11.72
N LYS A 112 13.75 -10.00 11.95
CA LYS A 112 12.57 -10.57 12.64
C LYS A 112 11.93 -11.72 11.85
N GLN A 113 11.86 -11.59 10.52
CA GLN A 113 11.22 -12.61 9.68
C GLN A 113 12.05 -13.90 9.55
N LEU A 114 13.38 -13.80 9.57
CA LEU A 114 14.26 -14.99 9.60
C LEU A 114 14.13 -15.77 10.91
N THR A 115 13.93 -15.08 12.04
CA THR A 115 13.78 -15.72 13.35
C THR A 115 12.40 -16.32 13.61
N GLU A 116 11.34 -15.86 12.94
CA GLU A 116 9.98 -16.40 13.08
C GLU A 116 9.68 -17.60 12.16
N ASN A 117 10.50 -17.78 11.11
CA ASN A 117 10.37 -18.90 10.16
C ASN A 117 11.36 -20.06 10.42
N THR A 118 12.08 -20.04 11.56
CA THR A 118 12.95 -21.12 12.04
C THR A 118 12.34 -21.75 13.27
#